data_AF-A0A9N9CT88-F1
#
_entry.id   AF-A0A9N9CT88-F1
#
_cell.length_a   1.000
_cell.length_b   1.000
_cell.length_c   1.000
_cell.angle_alpha   90.00
_cell.angle_beta   90.00
_cell.angle_gamma   90.00
#
_symmetry.space_group_name_H-M   'P 1'
#
loop_
_entity.id
_entity.type
_entity.pdbx_description
1 polymer ?
#
loop_
_entity_poly.entity_id
_entity_poly.type
_entity_poly.pdbx_seq_one_letter_code
_entity_poly.pdbx_strand_id
1 'polypeptide(L)'
;MTKPELIEDRTLTEYDIEKDSTLYLALRLLRDAKKCKKKTYTTPNKIKHKRKKDALDQMARLFSISVNYLSQPHVQNPAEFKKVQHDLVTDICRKAKQVEILIDNLPGATRTEEEQLESISQLEKELQEANENCRKAVQTAEIYLSKLQKRLIL
;
A
#
# COMPACT_ATOMS: atom_id res chain seq x y z
N MET A 1 -36.05 53.68 24.77
CA MET A 1 -34.85 54.33 24.18
C MET A 1 -34.51 53.56 22.92
N THR A 2 -34.63 54.21 21.77
CA THR A 2 -34.52 53.64 20.42
C THR A 2 -33.08 53.25 20.08
N LYS A 3 -32.88 52.05 19.53
CA LYS A 3 -31.58 51.52 19.09
C LYS A 3 -31.12 52.31 17.85
N PRO A 4 -29.87 52.81 17.78
CA PRO A 4 -29.39 53.45 16.56
C PRO A 4 -29.20 52.38 15.49
N GLU A 5 -30.02 52.44 14.44
CA GLU A 5 -29.84 51.63 13.23
C GLU A 5 -28.61 52.16 12.49
N LEU A 6 -27.63 51.29 12.25
CA LEU A 6 -26.53 51.59 11.34
C LEU A 6 -27.13 51.67 9.93
N ILE A 7 -27.03 52.83 9.29
CA ILE A 7 -27.46 53.01 7.90
C ILE A 7 -26.40 52.33 7.02
N GLU A 8 -26.69 51.10 6.56
CA GLU A 8 -25.75 50.24 5.83
C GLU A 8 -25.47 50.68 4.38
N ASP A 9 -26.17 51.69 3.86
CA ASP A 9 -26.17 52.00 2.43
C ASP A 9 -25.38 53.27 2.02
N ARG A 10 -24.62 53.89 2.93
CA ARG A 10 -23.82 55.07 2.55
C ARG A 10 -22.50 54.66 1.91
N THR A 11 -22.36 55.01 0.64
CA THR A 11 -21.15 54.70 -0.16
C THR A 11 -20.01 55.65 0.21
N LEU A 12 -18.75 55.19 0.11
CA LEU A 12 -17.55 56.00 0.47
C LEU A 12 -17.47 57.35 -0.26
N THR A 13 -18.11 57.45 -1.42
CA THR A 13 -18.25 58.67 -2.22
C THR A 13 -19.09 59.75 -1.55
N GLU A 14 -20.01 59.40 -0.65
CA GLU A 14 -20.86 60.36 0.08
C GLU A 14 -20.13 61.06 1.24
N TYR A 15 -18.95 60.56 1.61
CA TYR A 15 -18.09 61.18 2.63
C TYR A 15 -16.94 61.98 2.02
N ASP A 16 -17.00 62.26 0.71
CA ASP A 16 -15.94 62.94 -0.05
C ASP A 16 -14.56 62.27 0.08
N ILE A 17 -14.54 60.94 0.29
CA ILE A 17 -13.30 60.16 0.38
C ILE A 17 -12.88 59.80 -1.04
N GLU A 18 -11.82 60.46 -1.53
CA GLU A 18 -11.24 60.15 -2.83
C GLU A 18 -10.59 58.76 -2.84
N LYS A 19 -10.56 58.12 -4.01
CA LYS A 19 -10.04 56.75 -4.18
C LYS A 19 -8.60 56.59 -3.66
N ASP A 20 -7.80 57.65 -3.77
CA ASP A 20 -6.39 57.68 -3.37
C ASP A 20 -6.20 58.00 -1.87
N SER A 21 -7.27 58.39 -1.17
CA SER A 21 -7.28 58.56 0.29
C SER A 21 -7.41 57.23 1.04
N THR A 22 -7.66 56.12 0.33
CA THR A 22 -7.83 54.79 0.92
C THR A 22 -6.53 53.99 0.83
N LEU A 23 -5.91 53.69 1.98
CA LEU A 23 -4.70 52.85 2.03
C LEU A 23 -5.07 51.37 2.09
N TYR A 24 -4.88 50.65 0.99
CA TYR A 24 -5.11 49.19 0.93
C TYR A 24 -3.94 48.45 1.60
N LEU A 25 -4.12 48.03 2.85
CA LEU A 25 -3.12 47.22 3.55
C LEU A 25 -3.21 45.76 3.10
N ALA A 26 -2.39 45.38 2.10
CA ALA A 26 -2.27 44.00 1.65
C ALA A 26 -1.50 43.15 2.68
N LEU A 27 -2.16 42.70 3.73
CA LEU A 27 -1.60 41.78 4.70
C LEU A 27 -1.53 40.36 4.13
N ARG A 28 -0.35 39.97 3.62
CA ARG A 28 -0.06 38.56 3.33
C ARG A 28 0.04 37.82 4.66
N LEU A 29 -1.00 37.06 5.02
CA LEU A 29 -0.91 36.10 6.11
C LEU A 29 0.14 35.05 5.74
N LEU A 30 1.34 35.16 6.34
CA LEU A 30 2.31 34.09 6.32
C LEU A 30 1.70 32.92 7.11
N ARG A 31 0.99 32.02 6.42
CA ARG A 31 0.63 30.74 7.00
C ARG A 31 1.92 29.97 7.19
N ASP A 32 2.33 29.74 8.43
CA ASP A 32 3.25 28.66 8.73
C ASP A 32 2.60 27.36 8.26
N ALA A 33 3.10 26.80 7.16
CA ALA A 33 2.73 25.47 6.73
C ALA A 33 3.16 24.51 7.85
N LYS A 34 2.19 24.08 8.67
CA LYS A 34 2.38 23.07 9.70
C LYS A 34 3.08 21.88 9.07
N LYS A 35 4.38 21.72 9.37
CA LYS A 35 5.20 20.62 8.87
C LYS A 35 4.57 19.33 9.35
N CYS A 36 3.82 18.66 8.47
CA CYS A 36 3.20 17.38 8.78
C CYS A 36 4.32 16.39 9.10
N LYS A 37 4.48 16.03 10.38
CA LYS A 37 5.35 14.91 10.79
C LYS A 37 4.96 13.71 9.92
N LYS A 38 5.94 13.14 9.21
CA LYS A 38 5.75 11.85 8.52
C LYS A 38 5.20 10.89 9.56
N LYS A 39 4.03 10.29 9.29
CA LYS A 39 3.54 9.19 10.12
C LYS A 39 4.52 8.03 9.92
N THR A 40 5.31 7.75 10.95
CA THR A 40 6.05 6.49 11.02
C THR A 40 5.03 5.42 11.31
N TYR A 41 4.59 4.70 10.26
CA TYR A 41 3.74 3.54 10.44
C TYR A 41 4.57 2.46 11.13
N THR A 42 4.23 2.12 12.37
CA THR A 42 4.84 0.99 13.10
C THR A 42 4.44 -0.36 12.50
N THR A 43 3.36 -0.40 11.72
CA THR A 43 2.91 -1.60 11.03
C THR A 43 3.54 -1.70 9.63
N PRO A 44 4.26 -2.80 9.31
CA PRO A 44 4.83 -3.01 7.99
C PRO A 44 3.73 -3.07 6.92
N ASN A 45 4.01 -2.54 5.73
CA ASN A 45 3.09 -2.59 4.60
C ASN A 45 2.73 -4.03 4.24
N LYS A 46 1.46 -4.27 3.89
CA LYS A 46 0.94 -5.57 3.48
C LYS A 46 1.73 -6.12 2.28
N ILE A 47 2.41 -7.25 2.49
CA ILE A 47 3.11 -7.96 1.41
C ILE A 47 2.04 -8.54 0.46
N LYS A 48 2.15 -8.21 -0.83
CA LYS A 48 1.24 -8.76 -1.86
C LYS A 48 1.54 -10.25 -2.07
N HIS A 49 0.50 -11.08 -2.09
CA HIS A 49 0.66 -12.49 -2.44
C HIS A 49 1.09 -12.62 -3.90
N LYS A 50 2.24 -13.26 -4.13
CA LYS A 50 2.66 -13.70 -5.46
C LYS A 50 2.00 -15.04 -5.74
N ARG A 51 1.23 -15.15 -6.84
CA ARG A 51 0.60 -16.40 -7.24
C ARG A 51 1.63 -17.27 -7.97
N LYS A 52 2.15 -18.29 -7.27
CA LYS A 52 3.19 -19.19 -7.82
C LYS A 52 2.62 -20.17 -8.85
N LYS A 53 1.36 -20.58 -8.70
CA LYS A 53 0.66 -21.51 -9.60
C LYS A 53 0.39 -20.92 -11.00
N ASP A 54 0.24 -19.61 -11.11
CA ASP A 54 -0.10 -18.93 -12.37
C ASP A 54 0.93 -19.18 -13.48
N ALA A 55 2.20 -19.41 -13.15
CA ALA A 55 3.25 -19.70 -14.13
C ALA A 55 3.02 -21.04 -14.85
N LEU A 56 2.59 -22.07 -14.11
CA LEU A 56 2.29 -23.39 -14.66
C LEU A 56 1.04 -23.34 -15.54
N ASP A 57 -0.02 -22.66 -15.08
CA ASP A 57 -1.25 -22.49 -15.86
C ASP A 57 -1.00 -21.72 -17.17
N GLN A 58 -0.12 -20.72 -17.13
CA GLN A 58 0.29 -19.99 -18.33
C GLN A 58 1.07 -20.88 -19.29
N MET A 59 1.96 -21.74 -18.80
CA MET A 59 2.71 -22.69 -19.62
C MET A 59 1.78 -23.68 -20.33
N ALA A 60 0.82 -24.26 -19.61
CA ALA A 60 -0.17 -25.19 -20.19
C ALA A 60 -1.04 -24.53 -21.28
N ARG A 61 -1.45 -23.27 -21.06
CA ARG A 61 -2.15 -22.46 -22.07
C ARG A 61 -1.29 -22.23 -23.30
N LEU A 62 -0.02 -21.85 -23.14
CA LEU A 62 0.91 -21.66 -24.25
C LEU A 62 1.09 -22.95 -25.06
N PHE A 63 1.25 -24.10 -24.40
CA PHE A 63 1.33 -25.39 -25.10
C PHE A 63 0.08 -25.66 -25.95
N SER A 64 -1.11 -25.45 -25.40
CA SER A 64 -2.37 -25.67 -26.13
C SER A 64 -2.50 -24.72 -27.33
N ILE A 65 -2.13 -23.45 -27.16
CA ILE A 65 -2.15 -22.45 -28.24
C ILE A 65 -1.13 -22.81 -29.33
N SER A 66 0.10 -23.15 -28.96
CA SER A 66 1.17 -23.51 -29.90
C SER A 66 0.80 -24.74 -30.73
N VAL A 67 0.26 -25.79 -30.10
CA VAL A 67 -0.17 -27.01 -30.79
C VAL A 67 -1.33 -26.71 -31.74
N ASN A 68 -2.31 -25.92 -31.31
CA ASN A 68 -3.43 -25.52 -32.16
C ASN A 68 -2.95 -24.69 -33.37
N TYR A 69 -2.08 -23.70 -33.13
CA TYR A 69 -1.48 -22.88 -34.19
C TYR A 69 -0.77 -23.76 -35.22
N LEU A 70 0.16 -24.62 -34.79
CA LEU A 70 0.90 -25.53 -35.69
C LEU A 70 0.02 -26.54 -36.44
N SER A 71 -1.17 -26.84 -35.93
CA SER A 71 -2.12 -27.77 -36.57
C SER A 71 -2.97 -27.09 -37.66
N GLN A 72 -2.99 -25.76 -37.73
CA GLN A 72 -3.77 -25.03 -38.72
C GLN A 72 -2.97 -24.84 -40.02
N PRO A 73 -3.63 -24.91 -41.19
CA PRO A 73 -2.97 -24.60 -42.46
C PRO A 73 -2.66 -23.10 -42.52
N HIS A 74 -1.37 -22.75 -42.47
CA HIS A 74 -0.94 -21.37 -42.57
C HIS A 74 -0.59 -21.01 -44.01
N VAL A 75 -1.42 -20.15 -44.59
CA VAL A 75 -1.29 -19.63 -45.97
C VAL A 75 -0.27 -18.47 -46.05
N GLN A 76 0.38 -18.13 -44.93
CA GLN A 76 1.27 -16.97 -44.83
C GLN A 76 2.71 -17.27 -45.28
N ASN A 77 3.44 -16.19 -45.54
CA ASN A 77 4.86 -16.18 -45.92
C ASN A 77 5.69 -17.17 -45.06
N PRO A 78 6.44 -18.10 -45.67
CA PRO A 78 7.25 -19.09 -44.94
C PRO A 78 8.23 -18.49 -43.92
N ALA A 79 8.72 -17.28 -44.17
CA ALA A 79 9.62 -16.58 -43.24
C ALA A 79 8.89 -16.11 -41.97
N GLU A 80 7.66 -15.64 -42.12
CA GLU A 80 6.82 -15.18 -41.01
C GLU A 80 6.40 -16.37 -40.15
N PHE A 81 6.00 -17.48 -40.78
CA PHE A 81 5.68 -18.71 -40.05
C PHE A 81 6.86 -19.22 -39.21
N LYS A 82 8.07 -19.30 -39.79
CA LYS A 82 9.29 -19.68 -39.04
C LYS A 82 9.60 -18.75 -37.89
N LYS A 83 9.37 -17.44 -38.06
CA LYS A 83 9.55 -16.45 -37.00
C LYS A 83 8.58 -16.72 -35.83
N VAL A 84 7.30 -16.97 -36.13
CA VAL A 84 6.31 -17.30 -35.09
C VAL A 84 6.67 -18.60 -34.37
N GLN A 85 7.13 -19.64 -35.10
CA GLN A 85 7.60 -20.88 -34.47
C GLN A 85 8.74 -20.62 -33.48
N HIS A 86 9.70 -19.80 -33.87
CA HIS A 86 10.83 -19.43 -33.00
C HIS A 86 10.36 -18.64 -31.77
N ASP A 87 9.45 -17.69 -31.92
CA ASP A 87 8.91 -16.89 -30.82
C ASP A 87 8.14 -17.76 -29.82
N LEU A 88 7.31 -18.70 -30.30
CA LEU A 88 6.59 -19.68 -29.46
C LEU A 88 7.56 -20.55 -28.64
N VAL A 89 8.62 -21.07 -29.28
CA VAL A 89 9.65 -21.87 -28.58
C VAL A 89 10.36 -21.02 -27.52
N THR A 90 10.73 -19.78 -27.87
CA THR A 90 11.40 -18.86 -26.95
C THR A 90 10.55 -18.57 -25.71
N ASP A 91 9.25 -18.35 -25.90
CA ASP A 91 8.31 -18.10 -24.81
C ASP A 91 8.12 -19.33 -23.91
N ILE A 92 8.03 -20.53 -24.48
CA ILE A 92 7.97 -21.78 -23.73
C ILE A 92 9.24 -21.96 -22.88
N CYS A 93 10.43 -21.77 -23.49
CA CYS A 93 11.69 -21.86 -22.77
C CYS A 93 11.79 -20.82 -21.65
N ARG A 94 11.31 -19.60 -21.88
CA ARG A 94 11.28 -18.55 -20.85
C ARG A 94 10.36 -18.95 -19.68
N LYS A 95 9.20 -19.53 -19.97
CA LYS A 95 8.29 -20.03 -18.93
C LYS A 95 8.86 -21.21 -18.15
N ALA A 96 9.58 -22.12 -18.81
CA ALA A 96 10.27 -23.22 -18.13
C ALA A 96 11.26 -22.69 -17.09
N LYS A 97 12.14 -21.75 -17.50
CA LYS A 97 13.09 -21.09 -16.58
C LYS A 97 12.41 -20.36 -15.43
N GLN A 98 11.26 -19.71 -15.69
CA GLN A 98 10.48 -19.07 -14.63
C GLN A 98 9.97 -20.10 -13.61
N VAL A 99 9.55 -21.28 -14.04
CA VAL A 99 9.11 -22.36 -13.15
C VAL A 99 10.28 -22.91 -12.32
N GLU A 100 11.44 -23.14 -12.93
CA GLU A 100 12.67 -23.55 -12.21
C GLU A 100 13.03 -22.55 -11.10
N ILE A 101 13.10 -21.27 -11.43
CA ILE A 101 13.38 -20.20 -10.46
C ILE A 101 12.32 -20.19 -9.34
N LEU A 102 11.05 -20.48 -9.64
CA LEU A 102 10.00 -20.52 -8.62
C LEU A 102 10.13 -21.73 -7.68
N ILE A 103 10.62 -22.87 -8.19
CA ILE A 103 10.90 -24.08 -7.40
C ILE A 103 12.07 -23.80 -6.46
N ASP A 104 13.18 -23.25 -6.97
CA ASP A 104 14.38 -22.93 -6.18
C ASP A 104 14.08 -21.92 -5.05
N ASN A 105 13.18 -20.97 -5.31
CA ASN A 105 12.78 -19.93 -4.35
C ASN A 105 11.55 -20.32 -3.51
N LEU A 106 11.16 -21.60 -3.48
CA LEU A 106 10.04 -22.04 -2.64
C LEU A 106 10.50 -22.10 -1.17
N PRO A 107 9.90 -21.30 -0.27
CA PRO A 107 10.31 -21.29 1.13
C PRO A 107 9.98 -22.64 1.76
N GLY A 108 10.91 -23.18 2.54
CA GLY A 108 10.73 -24.47 3.21
C GLY A 108 10.89 -25.69 2.31
N ALA A 109 11.26 -25.54 1.03
CA ALA A 109 11.45 -26.68 0.12
C ALA A 109 12.55 -27.67 0.58
N THR A 110 13.50 -27.21 1.40
CA THR A 110 14.59 -28.04 1.94
C THR A 110 14.30 -28.61 3.32
N ARG A 111 13.18 -28.24 3.96
CA ARG A 111 12.84 -28.66 5.33
C ARG A 111 11.89 -29.84 5.30
N THR A 112 12.04 -30.75 6.25
CA THR A 112 11.10 -31.85 6.46
C THR A 112 9.81 -31.36 7.13
N GLU A 113 8.73 -32.12 7.02
CA GLU A 113 7.45 -31.78 7.68
C GLU A 113 7.60 -31.74 9.20
N GLU A 114 8.44 -32.60 9.77
CA GLU A 114 8.71 -32.67 11.21
C GLU A 114 9.38 -31.37 11.70
N GLU A 115 10.44 -30.91 11.02
CA GLU A 115 11.12 -29.65 11.34
C GLU A 115 10.18 -28.43 11.19
N GLN A 116 9.28 -28.47 10.22
CA GLN A 116 8.29 -27.42 10.02
C GLN A 116 7.27 -27.38 11.17
N LEU A 117 6.79 -28.55 11.62
CA LEU A 117 5.87 -28.67 12.75
C LEU A 117 6.52 -28.22 14.06
N GLU A 118 7.78 -28.59 14.28
CA GLU A 118 8.52 -28.13 15.45
C GLU A 118 8.67 -26.60 15.44
N SER A 119 9.03 -26.03 14.29
CA SER A 119 9.12 -24.57 14.13
C SER A 119 7.78 -23.88 14.38
N ILE A 120 6.65 -24.46 13.97
CA ILE A 120 5.31 -23.93 14.25
C ILE A 120 5.04 -23.95 15.76
N SER A 121 5.29 -25.08 16.42
CA SER A 121 5.09 -25.24 17.86
C SER A 121 5.91 -24.24 18.68
N GLN A 122 7.18 -24.03 18.30
CA GLN A 122 8.05 -23.03 18.92
C GLN A 122 7.51 -21.60 18.73
N LEU A 123 7.09 -21.25 17.51
CA LEU A 123 6.50 -19.94 17.21
C LEU A 123 5.19 -19.70 17.98
N GLU A 124 4.36 -20.71 18.14
CA GLU A 124 3.13 -20.62 18.94
C GLU A 124 3.45 -20.32 20.41
N LYS A 125 4.48 -20.97 20.96
CA LYS A 125 4.95 -20.71 22.32
C LYS A 125 5.50 -19.28 22.49
N GLU A 126 6.33 -18.84 21.56
CA GLU A 126 6.85 -17.46 21.55
C GLU A 126 5.72 -16.42 21.44
N LEU A 127 4.71 -16.69 20.61
CA LEU A 127 3.56 -15.82 20.44
C LEU A 127 2.71 -15.76 21.71
N GLN A 128 2.54 -16.87 22.42
CA GLN A 128 1.86 -16.89 23.72
C GLN A 128 2.60 -16.02 24.73
N GLU A 129 3.91 -16.18 24.85
CA GLU A 129 4.73 -15.39 25.77
C GLU A 129 4.69 -13.89 25.43
N ALA A 130 4.85 -13.54 24.15
CA ALA A 130 4.77 -12.16 23.69
C ALA A 130 3.40 -11.54 23.97
N ASN A 131 2.31 -12.29 23.80
CA ASN A 131 0.95 -11.84 24.11
C ASN A 131 0.74 -11.61 25.61
N GLU A 132 1.27 -12.49 26.46
CA GLU A 132 1.24 -12.29 27.90
C GLU A 132 2.00 -11.04 28.34
N ASN A 133 3.18 -10.83 27.77
CA ASN A 133 3.99 -9.65 28.04
C ASN A 133 3.26 -8.37 27.59
N CYS A 134 2.62 -8.39 26.42
CA CYS A 134 1.76 -7.30 25.96
C CYS A 134 0.60 -7.05 26.93
N ARG A 135 -0.09 -8.10 27.39
CA ARG A 135 -1.18 -7.95 28.38
C ARG A 135 -0.71 -7.32 29.68
N LYS A 136 0.42 -7.78 30.23
CA LYS A 136 1.04 -7.21 31.44
C LYS A 136 1.41 -5.73 31.23
N ALA A 137 2.00 -5.38 30.09
CA ALA A 137 2.32 -4.00 29.74
C ALA A 137 1.07 -3.10 29.65
N VAL A 138 -0.02 -3.59 29.03
CA VAL A 138 -1.29 -2.86 28.96
C VAL A 138 -1.88 -2.65 30.36
N GLN A 139 -1.93 -3.70 31.19
CA GLN A 139 -2.44 -3.60 32.56
C GLN A 139 -1.65 -2.58 33.40
N THR A 140 -0.32 -2.61 33.33
CA THR A 140 0.51 -1.63 34.05
C THR A 140 0.23 -0.20 33.57
N ALA A 141 0.10 0.01 32.26
CA ALA A 141 -0.25 1.31 31.69
C ALA A 141 -1.64 1.80 32.16
N GLU A 142 -2.65 0.93 32.20
CA GLU A 142 -3.99 1.23 32.71
C GLU A 142 -3.98 1.64 34.19
N ILE A 143 -3.17 0.96 35.00
CA ILE A 143 -2.99 1.30 36.43
C ILE A 143 -2.37 2.70 36.57
N TYR A 144 -1.31 3.02 35.81
CA TYR A 144 -0.70 4.35 35.85
C TYR A 144 -1.67 5.43 35.37
N LEU A 145 -2.43 5.16 34.31
CA LEU A 145 -3.45 6.06 33.78
C LEU A 145 -4.54 6.34 34.83
N SER A 146 -5.01 5.30 35.52
CA SER A 146 -5.98 5.42 36.61
C SER A 146 -5.45 6.27 37.78
N LYS A 147 -4.16 6.11 38.13
CA LYS A 147 -3.51 6.94 39.17
C LYS A 147 -3.43 8.41 38.76
N LEU A 148 -3.10 8.69 37.50
CA LEU A 148 -3.05 10.06 36.96
C LEU A 148 -4.45 10.69 36.93
N GLN A 149 -5.46 9.96 36.47
CA GLN A 149 -6.84 10.44 36.46
C GLN A 149 -7.34 10.80 37.86
N LYS A 150 -7.06 9.95 38.87
CA LYS A 150 -7.41 10.26 40.27
C LYS A 150 -6.75 11.55 40.77
N ARG A 151 -5.50 11.82 40.39
CA ARG A 151 -4.77 13.05 40.74
C ARG A 151 -5.24 14.29 39.98
N LEU A 152 -5.84 14.12 38.79
CA LEU A 152 -6.34 15.22 37.98
C LEU A 152 -7.74 15.70 38.44
N ILE A 153 -8.49 14.81 39.10
CA ILE A 153 -9.88 15.05 39.55
C ILE A 153 -9.93 15.61 40.99
N LEU A 154 -8.81 15.53 41.74
CA LEU A 154 -8.60 16.21 43.03
C LEU A 154 -7.88 17.54 42.83
#